data_AF-A0A9E6JZ58-F1
#
_entry.id   AF-A0A9E6JZ58-F1
#
_cell.length_a   1.000
_cell.length_b   1.000
_cell.length_c   1.000
_cell.angle_alpha   90.00
_cell.angle_beta   90.00
_cell.angle_gamma   90.00
#
_symmetry.space_group_name_H-M   'P 1'
#
loop_
_entity.id
_entity.type
_entity.pdbx_description
1 polymer ?
#
loop_
_entity_poly.entity_id
_entity_poly.type
_entity_poly.pdbx_seq_one_letter_code
_entity_poly.pdbx_strand_id
1 'polypeptide(L)'
;MKKLGLFFIFALTCTAFSCCVSETILAQRRQIEPIVKQPPNGGVSGNPEENFQKSPATLSPKKIFQYALSRYQFGDYAKAESLFAEYRKSSSSEPRSDRELGLLMHAKTLIYLNRAEKAIAELNELRLTLTTSALRQESLFDLAIGEFQSGQNFSAAQHFIEVAGNNWNMQDSVALRRKAVTNLRVISIAHLSADELLKLASSTAYINLRAVLLSESLQKCLAGDVLSGSAGTNGTRQEEAVRAPRQDSILKQQLIPAINRLLGTPSLDPICKTWLESGLEQATAFLSRRMNAYRIGVLVPIDLNVFDGTDAQKIGSQILSGIVYRAYESNRKSATDHVSLFVRNSHGMDGTHLVKTANALIDQESVQLILGPIFSDQAIIVSRACAAKGVTMITPTATDEHITLGINTSFQINPTHNMRGRAIAKYLMQFPTMKTFGIFAEQKTYGVEMAEGFRQ
;
A
#
# COMPACT_ATOMS: atom_id res chain seq x y z
N MET A 1 18.08 -52.35 -7.77
CA MET A 1 18.49 -50.95 -8.03
C MET A 1 18.18 -50.44 -9.47
N LYS A 2 17.05 -50.83 -10.12
CA LYS A 2 16.68 -50.30 -11.45
C LYS A 2 15.22 -49.84 -11.59
N LYS A 3 14.45 -49.77 -10.49
CA LYS A 3 13.04 -49.30 -10.49
C LYS A 3 12.80 -47.97 -9.78
N LEU A 4 13.83 -47.36 -9.18
CA LEU A 4 13.72 -46.07 -8.47
C LEU A 4 13.97 -44.84 -9.37
N GLY A 5 14.57 -45.03 -10.55
CA GLY A 5 14.93 -43.93 -11.46
C GLY A 5 13.78 -43.41 -12.34
N LEU A 6 12.71 -44.18 -12.53
CA LEU A 6 11.62 -43.80 -13.45
C LEU A 6 10.56 -42.89 -12.77
N PHE A 7 10.37 -43.03 -11.45
CA PHE A 7 9.45 -42.18 -10.69
C PHE A 7 9.98 -40.75 -10.50
N PHE A 8 11.31 -40.57 -10.43
CA PHE A 8 11.92 -39.25 -10.28
C PHE A 8 11.84 -38.41 -11.56
N ILE A 9 11.90 -39.06 -12.73
CA ILE A 9 11.80 -38.37 -14.04
C ILE A 9 10.35 -37.94 -14.31
N PHE A 10 9.33 -38.70 -13.87
CA PHE A 10 7.93 -38.33 -14.02
C PHE A 10 7.48 -37.20 -13.07
N ALA A 11 8.09 -37.10 -11.89
CA ALA A 11 7.85 -36.00 -10.96
C ALA A 11 8.49 -34.67 -11.42
N LEU A 12 9.65 -34.74 -12.09
CA LEU A 12 10.32 -33.57 -12.68
C LEU A 12 9.59 -33.02 -13.92
N THR A 13 8.98 -33.89 -14.73
CA THR A 13 8.24 -33.43 -15.93
C THR A 13 6.91 -32.78 -15.58
N CYS A 14 6.19 -33.24 -14.55
CA CYS A 14 4.95 -32.60 -14.07
C CYS A 14 5.17 -31.24 -13.40
N THR A 15 6.30 -31.04 -12.71
CA THR A 15 6.68 -29.74 -12.14
C THR A 15 7.18 -28.76 -13.21
N ALA A 16 7.93 -29.23 -14.21
CA ALA A 16 8.33 -28.41 -15.35
C ALA A 16 7.14 -27.95 -16.22
N PHE A 17 6.13 -28.80 -16.42
CA PHE A 17 4.94 -28.44 -17.21
C PHE A 17 4.05 -27.41 -16.51
N SER A 18 3.93 -27.47 -15.17
CA SER A 18 3.20 -26.45 -14.38
C SER A 18 3.92 -25.10 -14.33
N CYS A 19 5.26 -25.09 -14.40
CA CYS A 19 6.06 -23.88 -14.54
C CYS A 19 5.89 -23.23 -15.93
N CYS A 20 5.93 -24.02 -17.02
CA CYS A 20 5.81 -23.47 -18.37
C CYS A 20 4.47 -22.76 -18.63
N VAL A 21 3.34 -23.29 -18.15
CA VAL A 21 2.03 -22.63 -18.34
C VAL A 21 1.91 -21.34 -17.51
N SER A 22 2.48 -21.32 -16.31
CA SER A 22 2.52 -20.13 -15.45
C SER A 22 3.40 -19.04 -16.04
N GLU A 23 4.56 -19.41 -16.60
CA GLU A 23 5.42 -18.48 -17.35
C GLU A 23 4.77 -17.99 -18.62
N THR A 24 3.91 -18.76 -19.30
CA THR A 24 3.24 -18.29 -20.54
C THR A 24 2.18 -17.22 -20.24
N ILE A 25 1.43 -17.34 -19.14
CA ILE A 25 0.44 -16.32 -18.71
C ILE A 25 1.14 -15.06 -18.17
N LEU A 26 2.22 -15.23 -17.40
CA LEU A 26 3.07 -14.11 -16.94
C LEU A 26 3.86 -13.48 -18.10
N ALA A 27 4.30 -14.25 -19.10
CA ALA A 27 4.99 -13.77 -20.30
C ALA A 27 4.03 -13.07 -21.26
N GLN A 28 2.79 -13.53 -21.41
CA GLN A 28 1.75 -12.78 -22.13
C GLN A 28 1.48 -11.40 -21.47
N ARG A 29 1.69 -11.26 -20.16
CA ARG A 29 1.60 -9.97 -19.46
C ARG A 29 2.90 -9.16 -19.51
N ARG A 30 4.09 -9.81 -19.47
CA ARG A 30 5.40 -9.14 -19.59
C ARG A 30 5.73 -8.70 -21.02
N GLN A 31 5.20 -9.37 -22.04
CA GLN A 31 5.35 -9.00 -23.45
C GLN A 31 4.36 -7.92 -23.91
N ILE A 32 3.51 -7.43 -23.02
CA ILE A 32 2.68 -6.25 -23.26
C ILE A 32 3.20 -5.18 -22.31
N GLU A 33 4.32 -4.56 -22.69
CA GLU A 33 4.77 -3.32 -22.05
C GLU A 33 3.57 -2.37 -21.97
N PRO A 34 3.44 -1.58 -20.88
CA PRO A 34 2.50 -0.47 -20.91
C PRO A 34 2.84 0.35 -22.14
N ILE A 35 1.96 0.34 -23.14
CA ILE A 35 2.05 1.26 -24.28
C ILE A 35 2.23 2.62 -23.62
N VAL A 36 3.43 3.17 -23.81
CA VAL A 36 3.78 4.52 -23.40
C VAL A 36 2.59 5.41 -23.72
N LYS A 37 2.25 6.39 -22.85
CA LYS A 37 1.26 7.44 -23.14
C LYS A 37 1.72 8.33 -24.31
N GLN A 38 1.92 7.73 -25.47
CA GLN A 38 2.18 8.34 -26.75
C GLN A 38 1.33 7.58 -27.76
N PRO A 39 0.52 8.27 -28.59
CA PRO A 39 -0.12 7.62 -29.73
C PRO A 39 0.97 6.97 -30.59
N PRO A 40 0.79 5.71 -31.04
CA PRO A 40 1.85 4.97 -31.70
C PRO A 40 2.19 5.62 -33.04
N ASN A 41 3.38 6.18 -33.15
CA ASN A 41 4.04 6.38 -34.43
C ASN A 41 4.54 5.01 -34.91
N GLY A 42 3.75 4.33 -35.73
CA GLY A 42 4.19 3.15 -36.47
C GLY A 42 3.14 2.05 -36.65
N GLY A 43 2.34 2.17 -37.70
CA GLY A 43 2.07 1.01 -38.58
C GLY A 43 1.19 -0.13 -38.06
N VAL A 44 0.07 0.17 -37.40
CA VAL A 44 -1.17 -0.62 -37.60
C VAL A 44 -2.22 0.38 -38.07
N SER A 45 -2.54 0.35 -39.36
CA SER A 45 -3.51 1.25 -39.98
C SER A 45 -4.91 0.92 -39.48
N GLY A 46 -5.37 1.70 -38.51
CA GLY A 46 -6.75 1.71 -38.03
C GLY A 46 -6.77 2.31 -36.63
N ASN A 47 -7.42 3.46 -36.47
CA ASN A 47 -7.70 4.01 -35.16
C ASN A 47 -8.47 2.92 -34.35
N PRO A 48 -8.02 2.51 -33.15
CA PRO A 48 -8.76 1.52 -32.35
C PRO A 48 -10.22 1.93 -32.10
N GLU A 49 -10.52 3.22 -32.20
CA GLU A 49 -11.88 3.76 -32.12
C GLU A 49 -12.69 3.62 -33.42
N GLU A 50 -12.06 3.66 -34.60
CA GLU A 50 -12.76 3.49 -35.89
C GLU A 50 -13.29 2.07 -36.08
N ASN A 51 -12.60 1.06 -35.55
CA ASN A 51 -13.08 -0.32 -35.58
C ASN A 51 -14.27 -0.57 -34.63
N PHE A 52 -14.63 0.39 -33.77
CA PHE A 52 -15.71 0.27 -32.78
C PHE A 52 -16.98 1.07 -33.13
N GLN A 53 -17.07 1.63 -34.34
CA GLN A 53 -18.38 2.02 -34.89
C GLN A 53 -19.26 0.79 -35.21
N LYS A 54 -18.70 -0.42 -35.20
CA LYS A 54 -19.46 -1.69 -35.29
C LYS A 54 -19.90 -2.13 -33.90
N SER A 55 -21.19 -2.44 -33.74
CA SER A 55 -21.78 -2.91 -32.49
C SER A 55 -21.01 -4.12 -31.93
N PRO A 56 -20.73 -4.17 -30.61
CA PRO A 56 -19.99 -5.26 -29.95
C PRO A 56 -20.51 -6.66 -30.29
N ALA A 57 -21.82 -6.77 -30.54
CA ALA A 57 -22.52 -7.99 -30.94
C ALA A 57 -22.00 -8.67 -32.23
N THR A 58 -21.17 -7.98 -33.02
CA THR A 58 -20.59 -8.52 -34.27
C THR A 58 -19.14 -9.01 -34.12
N LEU A 59 -18.54 -8.84 -32.94
CA LEU A 59 -17.15 -9.23 -32.67
C LEU A 59 -17.06 -10.67 -32.15
N SER A 60 -15.96 -11.35 -32.47
CA SER A 60 -15.68 -12.66 -31.85
C SER A 60 -15.33 -12.49 -30.36
N PRO A 61 -15.60 -13.49 -29.49
CA PRO A 61 -15.33 -13.37 -28.06
C PRO A 61 -13.86 -13.02 -27.76
N LYS A 62 -12.90 -13.64 -28.47
CA LYS A 62 -11.49 -13.27 -28.39
C LYS A 62 -11.20 -11.78 -28.67
N LYS A 63 -11.87 -11.16 -29.66
CA LYS A 63 -11.71 -9.72 -29.94
C LYS A 63 -12.32 -8.85 -28.85
N ILE A 64 -13.48 -9.25 -28.31
CA ILE A 64 -14.12 -8.57 -27.17
C ILE A 64 -13.16 -8.56 -25.96
N PHE A 65 -12.57 -9.72 -25.63
CA PHE A 65 -11.61 -9.84 -24.54
C PHE A 65 -10.37 -8.97 -24.73
N GLN A 66 -9.74 -9.00 -25.91
CA GLN A 66 -8.57 -8.17 -26.22
C GLN A 66 -8.90 -6.67 -26.09
N TYR A 67 -10.08 -6.26 -26.53
CA TYR A 67 -10.51 -4.87 -26.43
C TYR A 67 -10.83 -4.47 -24.99
N ALA A 68 -11.46 -5.35 -24.21
CA ALA A 68 -11.69 -5.15 -22.78
C ALA A 68 -10.37 -4.95 -22.03
N LEU A 69 -9.35 -5.78 -22.30
CA LEU A 69 -8.00 -5.64 -21.75
C LEU A 69 -7.38 -4.28 -22.13
N SER A 70 -7.49 -3.88 -23.40
CA SER A 70 -6.96 -2.60 -23.85
C SER A 70 -7.62 -1.42 -23.11
N ARG A 71 -8.95 -1.42 -22.99
CA ARG A 71 -9.68 -0.38 -22.25
C ARG A 71 -9.31 -0.34 -20.78
N TYR A 72 -9.14 -1.50 -20.15
CA TYR A 72 -8.64 -1.62 -18.79
C TYR A 72 -7.24 -1.00 -18.62
N GLN A 73 -6.32 -1.30 -19.54
CA GLN A 73 -4.94 -0.76 -19.52
C GLN A 73 -4.92 0.76 -19.70
N PHE A 74 -5.82 1.32 -20.50
CA PHE A 74 -5.99 2.76 -20.66
C PHE A 74 -6.73 3.45 -19.50
N GLY A 75 -7.19 2.68 -18.50
CA GLY A 75 -7.94 3.21 -17.35
C GLY A 75 -9.41 3.51 -17.63
N ASP A 76 -9.93 3.12 -18.80
CA ASP A 76 -11.37 3.22 -19.13
C ASP A 76 -12.12 2.01 -18.55
N TYR A 77 -12.19 1.98 -17.21
CA TYR A 77 -12.74 0.85 -16.47
C TYR A 77 -14.25 0.66 -16.69
N ALA A 78 -15.00 1.73 -16.93
CA ALA A 78 -16.43 1.65 -17.20
C ALA A 78 -16.69 0.89 -18.51
N LYS A 79 -15.94 1.22 -19.58
CA LYS A 79 -16.05 0.50 -20.84
C LYS A 79 -15.48 -0.92 -20.74
N ALA A 80 -14.36 -1.10 -20.05
CA ALA A 80 -13.79 -2.42 -19.82
C ALA A 80 -14.78 -3.36 -19.12
N GLU A 81 -15.51 -2.88 -18.10
CA GLU A 81 -16.51 -3.67 -17.39
C GLU A 81 -17.63 -4.15 -18.31
N SER A 82 -18.19 -3.24 -19.12
CA SER A 82 -19.23 -3.61 -20.09
C SER A 82 -18.78 -4.69 -21.08
N LEU A 83 -17.53 -4.61 -21.56
CA LEU A 83 -16.95 -5.56 -22.50
C LEU A 83 -16.62 -6.91 -21.84
N PHE A 84 -16.12 -6.91 -20.61
CA PHE A 84 -15.89 -8.14 -19.87
C PHE A 84 -17.22 -8.85 -19.51
N ALA A 85 -18.27 -8.08 -19.19
CA ALA A 85 -19.60 -8.63 -18.97
C ALA A 85 -20.20 -9.25 -20.25
N GLU A 86 -19.93 -8.66 -21.42
CA GLU A 86 -20.31 -9.23 -22.72
C GLU A 86 -19.49 -10.49 -23.04
N TYR A 87 -18.16 -10.44 -22.87
CA TYR A 87 -17.28 -11.59 -23.04
C TYR A 87 -17.73 -12.78 -22.18
N ARG A 88 -18.14 -12.56 -20.94
CA ARG A 88 -18.66 -13.62 -20.05
C ARG A 88 -19.86 -14.35 -20.67
N LYS A 89 -20.72 -13.65 -21.42
CA LYS A 89 -21.91 -14.25 -22.07
C LYS A 89 -21.57 -15.03 -23.33
N SER A 90 -20.56 -14.58 -24.09
CA SER A 90 -20.23 -15.15 -25.41
C SER A 90 -19.03 -16.11 -25.40
N SER A 91 -18.30 -16.23 -24.29
CA SER A 91 -17.01 -16.93 -24.23
C SER A 91 -17.10 -18.46 -24.09
N SER A 92 -18.28 -19.08 -24.12
CA SER A 92 -18.46 -20.53 -23.91
C SER A 92 -17.57 -21.42 -24.79
N SER A 93 -17.22 -20.96 -26.00
CA SER A 93 -16.33 -21.65 -26.95
C SER A 93 -14.84 -21.36 -26.76
N GLU A 94 -14.47 -20.39 -25.92
CA GLU A 94 -13.08 -19.99 -25.70
C GLU A 94 -12.36 -20.97 -24.75
N PRO A 95 -11.01 -21.07 -24.84
CA PRO A 95 -10.21 -21.85 -23.92
C PRO A 95 -10.55 -21.53 -22.46
N ARG A 96 -10.54 -22.55 -21.60
CA ARG A 96 -10.87 -22.38 -20.18
C ARG A 96 -9.97 -21.34 -19.49
N SER A 97 -8.67 -21.32 -19.81
CA SER A 97 -7.71 -20.32 -19.30
C SER A 97 -8.15 -18.88 -19.61
N ASP A 98 -8.65 -18.64 -20.81
CA ASP A 98 -9.00 -17.30 -21.30
C ASP A 98 -10.32 -16.85 -20.69
N ARG A 99 -11.25 -17.79 -20.48
CA ARG A 99 -12.48 -17.54 -19.71
C ARG A 99 -12.17 -17.17 -18.27
N GLU A 100 -11.34 -17.97 -17.60
CA GLU A 100 -10.92 -17.76 -16.22
C GLU A 100 -10.22 -16.41 -16.03
N LEU A 101 -9.32 -16.05 -16.96
CA LEU A 101 -8.67 -14.75 -16.98
C LEU A 101 -9.67 -13.61 -17.21
N GLY A 102 -10.62 -13.75 -18.14
CA GLY A 102 -11.66 -12.74 -18.36
C GLY A 102 -12.53 -12.48 -17.14
N LEU A 103 -12.88 -13.52 -16.39
CA LEU A 103 -13.62 -13.38 -15.14
C LEU A 103 -12.80 -12.66 -14.07
N LEU A 104 -11.52 -13.01 -13.91
CA LEU A 104 -10.63 -12.32 -12.97
C LEU A 104 -10.48 -10.84 -13.33
N MET A 105 -10.30 -10.53 -14.62
CA MET A 105 -10.17 -9.14 -15.08
C MET A 105 -11.46 -8.34 -14.91
N HIS A 106 -12.63 -8.97 -15.07
CA HIS A 106 -13.91 -8.35 -14.73
C HIS A 106 -13.95 -7.94 -13.25
N ALA A 107 -13.61 -8.86 -12.34
CA ALA A 107 -13.60 -8.58 -10.91
C ALA A 107 -12.60 -7.47 -10.53
N LYS A 108 -11.40 -7.45 -11.12
CA LYS A 108 -10.44 -6.34 -10.95
C LYS A 108 -11.00 -5.01 -11.43
N THR A 109 -11.74 -5.02 -12.54
CA THR A 109 -12.38 -3.82 -13.07
C THR A 109 -13.44 -3.28 -12.11
N LEU A 110 -14.20 -4.16 -11.46
CA LEU A 110 -15.16 -3.78 -10.42
C LEU A 110 -14.49 -3.10 -9.22
N ILE A 111 -13.30 -3.57 -8.81
CA ILE A 111 -12.49 -2.92 -7.75
C ILE A 111 -12.11 -1.49 -8.15
N TYR A 112 -11.62 -1.27 -9.37
CA TYR A 112 -11.28 0.07 -9.85
C TYR A 112 -12.48 1.01 -9.99
N LEU A 113 -13.68 0.46 -10.18
CA LEU A 113 -14.94 1.21 -10.21
C LEU A 113 -15.51 1.46 -8.80
N ASN A 114 -14.78 1.16 -7.73
CA ASN A 114 -15.24 1.23 -6.34
C ASN A 114 -16.51 0.39 -6.08
N ARG A 115 -16.67 -0.74 -6.78
CA ARG A 115 -17.79 -1.68 -6.61
C ARG A 115 -17.34 -2.91 -5.82
N ALA A 116 -16.75 -2.67 -4.66
CA ALA A 116 -16.03 -3.68 -3.89
C ALA A 116 -16.92 -4.88 -3.49
N GLU A 117 -18.17 -4.68 -3.08
CA GLU A 117 -19.09 -5.77 -2.72
C GLU A 117 -19.32 -6.76 -3.87
N LYS A 118 -19.52 -6.24 -5.09
CA LYS A 118 -19.70 -7.08 -6.29
C LYS A 118 -18.41 -7.83 -6.62
N ALA A 119 -17.26 -7.15 -6.53
CA ALA A 119 -15.97 -7.77 -6.77
C ALA A 119 -15.69 -8.90 -5.77
N ILE A 120 -15.96 -8.68 -4.47
CA ILE A 120 -15.80 -9.69 -3.41
C ILE A 120 -16.66 -10.93 -3.69
N ALA A 121 -17.92 -10.74 -4.10
CA ALA A 121 -18.81 -11.84 -4.43
C ALA A 121 -18.25 -12.68 -5.60
N GLU A 122 -17.80 -12.02 -6.66
CA GLU A 122 -17.20 -12.71 -7.82
C GLU A 122 -15.89 -13.42 -7.46
N LEU A 123 -15.00 -12.78 -6.71
CA LEU A 123 -13.69 -13.36 -6.34
C LEU A 123 -13.83 -14.55 -5.39
N ASN A 124 -14.86 -14.55 -4.53
CA ASN A 124 -15.18 -15.70 -3.69
C ASN A 124 -15.65 -16.92 -4.49
N GLU A 125 -16.38 -16.72 -5.58
CA GLU A 125 -16.72 -17.80 -6.51
C GLU A 125 -15.46 -18.27 -7.25
N LEU A 126 -14.68 -17.32 -7.80
CA LEU A 126 -13.53 -17.62 -8.63
C LEU A 126 -12.43 -18.40 -7.90
N ARG A 127 -12.13 -18.06 -6.64
CA ARG A 127 -11.09 -18.79 -5.88
C ARG A 127 -11.37 -20.29 -5.75
N LEU A 128 -12.64 -20.70 -5.84
CA LEU A 128 -13.06 -22.11 -5.77
C LEU A 128 -13.06 -22.80 -7.15
N THR A 129 -13.26 -22.05 -8.23
CA THR A 129 -13.45 -22.60 -9.59
C THR A 129 -12.21 -22.53 -10.48
N LEU A 130 -11.29 -21.60 -10.19
CA LEU A 130 -10.07 -21.35 -10.98
C LEU A 130 -9.13 -22.56 -10.96
N THR A 131 -8.64 -22.95 -12.13
CA THR A 131 -7.83 -24.17 -12.27
C THR A 131 -6.37 -24.00 -11.90
N THR A 132 -5.79 -22.85 -12.22
CA THR A 132 -4.36 -22.63 -12.01
C THR A 132 -4.09 -22.10 -10.61
N SER A 133 -3.00 -22.57 -9.99
CA SER A 133 -2.56 -22.07 -8.69
C SER A 133 -2.27 -20.56 -8.75
N ALA A 134 -1.66 -20.09 -9.85
CA ALA A 134 -1.33 -18.68 -10.05
C ALA A 134 -2.58 -17.78 -10.06
N LEU A 135 -3.62 -18.13 -10.84
CA LEU A 135 -4.85 -17.34 -10.87
C LEU A 135 -5.61 -17.41 -9.54
N ARG A 136 -5.58 -18.54 -8.82
CA ARG A 136 -6.19 -18.64 -7.48
C ARG A 136 -5.51 -17.69 -6.49
N GLN A 137 -4.18 -17.66 -6.48
CA GLN A 137 -3.41 -16.76 -5.62
C GLN A 137 -3.64 -15.29 -5.99
N GLU A 138 -3.74 -14.97 -7.28
CA GLU A 138 -4.06 -13.61 -7.73
C GLU A 138 -5.49 -13.21 -7.36
N SER A 139 -6.47 -14.09 -7.55
CA SER A 139 -7.86 -13.88 -7.13
C SER A 139 -7.97 -13.65 -5.63
N LEU A 140 -7.20 -14.39 -4.83
CA LEU A 140 -7.16 -14.23 -3.39
C LEU A 140 -6.51 -12.89 -2.97
N PHE A 141 -5.46 -12.48 -3.68
CA PHE A 141 -4.85 -11.16 -3.48
C PHE A 141 -5.85 -10.04 -3.79
N ASP A 142 -6.55 -10.11 -4.92
CA ASP A 142 -7.52 -9.09 -5.28
C ASP A 142 -8.76 -9.10 -4.37
N LEU A 143 -9.12 -10.28 -3.82
CA LEU A 143 -10.16 -10.39 -2.80
C LEU A 143 -9.80 -9.56 -1.57
N ALA A 144 -8.56 -9.67 -1.10
CA ALA A 144 -8.06 -8.87 0.01
C ALA A 144 -8.13 -7.36 -0.28
N ILE A 145 -7.90 -6.94 -1.53
CA ILE A 145 -8.04 -5.54 -1.95
C ILE A 145 -9.51 -5.09 -1.89
N GLY A 146 -10.44 -5.90 -2.41
CA GLY A 146 -11.87 -5.62 -2.33
C GLY A 146 -12.36 -5.51 -0.87
N GLU A 147 -11.92 -6.42 -0.01
CA GLU A 147 -12.23 -6.40 1.42
C GLU A 147 -11.69 -5.13 2.11
N PHE A 148 -10.46 -4.74 1.80
CA PHE A 148 -9.88 -3.50 2.30
C PHE A 148 -10.71 -2.27 1.88
N GLN A 149 -11.10 -2.16 0.60
CA GLN A 149 -11.96 -1.08 0.12
C GLN A 149 -13.35 -1.06 0.79
N SER A 150 -13.83 -2.22 1.22
CA SER A 150 -15.10 -2.36 1.96
C SER A 150 -14.95 -2.18 3.47
N GLY A 151 -13.76 -1.81 3.96
CA GLY A 151 -13.47 -1.63 5.39
C GLY A 151 -13.25 -2.93 6.18
N GLN A 152 -13.22 -4.09 5.52
CA GLN A 152 -13.02 -5.41 6.13
C GLN A 152 -11.51 -5.71 6.33
N ASN A 153 -10.82 -4.83 7.06
CA ASN A 153 -9.35 -4.84 7.18
C ASN A 153 -8.78 -6.12 7.78
N PHE A 154 -9.49 -6.73 8.73
CA PHE A 154 -9.07 -7.99 9.36
C PHE A 154 -9.08 -9.15 8.35
N SER A 155 -10.18 -9.32 7.60
CA SER A 155 -10.29 -10.33 6.54
C SER A 155 -9.25 -10.10 5.44
N ALA A 156 -9.06 -8.84 5.02
CA ALA A 156 -8.06 -8.49 4.04
C ALA A 156 -6.65 -8.92 4.49
N ALA A 157 -6.31 -8.69 5.75
CA ALA A 157 -5.05 -9.14 6.32
C ALA A 157 -4.91 -10.67 6.33
N GLN A 158 -5.98 -11.42 6.64
CA GLN A 158 -5.97 -12.88 6.58
C GLN A 158 -5.67 -13.39 5.16
N HIS A 159 -6.32 -12.81 4.15
CA HIS A 159 -6.08 -13.20 2.76
C HIS A 159 -4.68 -12.81 2.27
N PHE A 160 -4.13 -11.65 2.68
CA PHE A 160 -2.72 -11.34 2.38
C PHE A 160 -1.73 -12.32 3.04
N ILE A 161 -2.02 -12.78 4.26
CA ILE A 161 -1.22 -13.82 4.94
C ILE A 161 -1.26 -15.12 4.13
N GLU A 162 -2.43 -15.52 3.63
CA GLU A 162 -2.58 -16.73 2.80
C GLU A 162 -1.86 -16.63 1.45
N VAL A 163 -1.94 -15.47 0.78
CA VAL A 163 -1.20 -15.23 -0.48
C VAL A 163 0.31 -15.29 -0.27
N ALA A 164 0.81 -14.72 0.84
CA ALA A 164 2.23 -14.78 1.18
C ALA A 164 2.66 -16.22 1.51
N GLY A 165 1.85 -16.95 2.29
CA GLY A 165 2.08 -18.36 2.57
C GLY A 165 3.34 -18.66 3.39
N ASN A 166 3.62 -19.96 3.59
CA ASN A 166 4.69 -20.41 4.48
C ASN A 166 6.11 -20.16 3.95
N ASN A 167 6.27 -20.09 2.63
CA ASN A 167 7.58 -19.98 1.98
C ASN A 167 8.11 -18.55 1.93
N TRP A 168 7.30 -17.57 2.36
CA TRP A 168 7.72 -16.19 2.35
C TRP A 168 8.87 -15.92 3.35
N ASN A 169 9.86 -15.17 2.88
CA ASN A 169 10.96 -14.61 3.65
C ASN A 169 11.34 -13.24 3.07
N MET A 170 12.28 -12.54 3.70
CA MET A 170 12.66 -11.18 3.29
C MET A 170 13.32 -11.10 1.91
N GLN A 171 13.82 -12.21 1.38
CA GLN A 171 14.50 -12.32 0.08
C GLN A 171 13.62 -12.94 -1.00
N ASP A 172 12.31 -13.11 -0.76
CA ASP A 172 11.40 -13.78 -1.68
C ASP A 172 11.40 -13.11 -3.06
N SER A 173 11.60 -13.89 -4.12
CA SER A 173 11.67 -13.41 -5.50
C SER A 173 10.30 -13.25 -6.17
N VAL A 174 9.22 -13.75 -5.56
CA VAL A 174 7.88 -13.67 -6.16
C VAL A 174 7.18 -12.36 -5.81
N ALA A 175 6.98 -11.52 -6.84
CA ALA A 175 6.38 -10.20 -6.71
C ALA A 175 5.01 -10.20 -6.04
N LEU A 176 4.14 -11.17 -6.35
CA LEU A 176 2.81 -11.29 -5.74
C LEU A 176 2.90 -11.44 -4.21
N ARG A 177 3.79 -12.32 -3.73
CA ARG A 177 3.99 -12.56 -2.30
C ARG A 177 4.61 -11.35 -1.60
N ARG A 178 5.61 -10.72 -2.22
CA ARG A 178 6.18 -9.47 -1.70
C ARG A 178 5.11 -8.39 -1.57
N LYS A 179 4.30 -8.17 -2.62
CA LYS A 179 3.21 -7.20 -2.60
C LYS A 179 2.18 -7.53 -1.51
N ALA A 180 1.84 -8.81 -1.32
CA ALA A 180 0.91 -9.24 -0.29
C ALA A 180 1.42 -8.91 1.11
N VAL A 181 2.68 -9.20 1.42
CA VAL A 181 3.26 -8.87 2.73
C VAL A 181 3.41 -7.36 2.92
N THR A 182 3.80 -6.64 1.87
CA THR A 182 3.85 -5.18 1.90
C THR A 182 2.47 -4.58 2.20
N ASN A 183 1.40 -5.07 1.57
CA ASN A 183 0.03 -4.64 1.86
C ASN A 183 -0.45 -5.06 3.26
N LEU A 184 -0.11 -6.27 3.70
CA LEU A 184 -0.37 -6.74 5.06
C LEU A 184 0.22 -5.79 6.09
N ARG A 185 1.48 -5.36 5.90
CA ARG A 185 2.14 -4.42 6.80
C ARG A 185 1.46 -3.05 6.80
N VAL A 186 1.13 -2.51 5.62
CA VAL A 186 0.39 -1.24 5.51
C VAL A 186 -0.93 -1.29 6.28
N ILE A 187 -1.72 -2.35 6.11
CA ILE A 187 -2.97 -2.56 6.85
C ILE A 187 -2.72 -2.72 8.35
N SER A 188 -1.70 -3.51 8.71
CA SER A 188 -1.33 -3.74 10.11
C SER A 188 -1.02 -2.44 10.83
N ILE A 189 -0.27 -1.55 10.19
CA ILE A 189 0.16 -0.27 10.76
C ILE A 189 -1.01 0.69 10.87
N ALA A 190 -1.80 0.84 9.79
CA ALA A 190 -2.75 1.93 9.68
C ALA A 190 -4.17 1.59 10.13
N HIS A 191 -4.56 0.32 10.13
CA HIS A 191 -5.97 -0.08 10.24
C HIS A 191 -6.27 -1.14 11.30
N LEU A 192 -5.30 -1.94 11.71
CA LEU A 192 -5.51 -2.98 12.73
C LEU A 192 -5.07 -2.49 14.11
N SER A 193 -5.78 -2.94 15.15
CA SER A 193 -5.39 -2.78 16.54
C SER A 193 -4.34 -3.81 16.97
N ALA A 194 -3.67 -3.58 18.09
CA ALA A 194 -2.72 -4.56 18.65
C ALA A 194 -3.38 -5.93 18.94
N ASP A 195 -4.62 -5.94 19.44
CA ASP A 195 -5.38 -7.16 19.74
C ASP A 195 -5.73 -7.96 18.46
N GLU A 196 -6.10 -7.27 17.38
CA GLU A 196 -6.35 -7.90 16.08
C GLU A 196 -5.08 -8.52 15.49
N LEU A 197 -3.95 -7.81 15.57
CA LEU A 197 -2.66 -8.34 15.13
C LEU A 197 -2.24 -9.57 15.92
N LEU A 198 -2.51 -9.60 17.23
CA LEU A 198 -2.23 -10.76 18.06
C LEU A 198 -3.12 -11.96 17.71
N LYS A 199 -4.41 -11.72 17.39
CA LYS A 199 -5.31 -12.76 16.88
C LYS A 199 -4.81 -13.32 15.55
N LEU A 200 -4.40 -12.47 14.61
CA LEU A 200 -3.82 -12.89 13.34
C LEU A 200 -2.54 -13.71 13.55
N ALA A 201 -1.62 -13.22 14.38
CA ALA A 201 -0.37 -13.90 14.71
C ALA A 201 -0.60 -15.30 15.30
N SER A 202 -1.61 -15.42 16.17
CA SER A 202 -1.98 -16.69 16.80
C SER A 202 -2.65 -17.66 15.83
N SER A 203 -3.36 -17.15 14.82
CA SER A 203 -4.06 -17.96 13.81
C SER A 203 -3.18 -18.42 12.66
N THR A 204 -2.10 -17.70 12.33
CA THR A 204 -1.25 -18.06 11.20
C THR A 204 -0.26 -19.16 11.58
N ALA A 205 -0.11 -20.17 10.71
CA ALA A 205 0.92 -21.19 10.83
C ALA A 205 2.29 -20.73 10.29
N TYR A 206 2.35 -19.57 9.63
CA TYR A 206 3.53 -19.12 8.89
C TYR A 206 4.46 -18.32 9.80
N ILE A 207 5.64 -18.90 10.06
CA ILE A 207 6.52 -18.43 11.13
C ILE A 207 7.01 -16.99 10.96
N ASN A 208 7.44 -16.62 9.75
CA ASN A 208 7.95 -15.28 9.46
C ASN A 208 6.82 -14.24 9.46
N LEU A 209 5.63 -14.60 8.98
CA LEU A 209 4.47 -13.71 9.01
C LEU A 209 3.95 -13.51 10.43
N ARG A 210 4.00 -14.55 11.27
CA ARG A 210 3.75 -14.43 12.72
C ARG A 210 4.73 -13.44 13.36
N ALA A 211 6.01 -13.50 13.01
CA ALA A 211 7.00 -12.56 13.53
C ALA A 211 6.71 -11.11 13.12
N VAL A 212 6.36 -10.88 11.85
CA VAL A 212 5.94 -9.55 11.36
C VAL A 212 4.74 -9.04 12.18
N LEU A 213 3.68 -9.84 12.31
CA LEU A 213 2.47 -9.43 13.04
C LEU A 213 2.73 -9.15 14.53
N LEU A 214 3.55 -9.96 15.20
CA LEU A 214 3.94 -9.72 16.59
C LEU A 214 4.79 -8.45 16.74
N SER A 215 5.68 -8.17 15.79
CA SER A 215 6.46 -6.95 15.76
C SER A 215 5.56 -5.71 15.62
N GLU A 216 4.63 -5.74 14.67
CA GLU A 216 3.68 -4.63 14.45
C GLU A 216 2.74 -4.45 15.66
N SER A 217 2.24 -5.55 16.25
CA SER A 217 1.41 -5.53 17.48
C SER A 217 2.17 -4.92 18.65
N LEU A 218 3.44 -5.30 18.83
CA LEU A 218 4.30 -4.75 19.86
C LEU A 218 4.51 -3.24 19.69
N GLN A 219 4.80 -2.76 18.47
CA GLN A 219 4.99 -1.33 18.22
C GLN A 219 3.70 -0.53 18.53
N LYS A 220 2.52 -1.07 18.23
CA LYS A 220 1.24 -0.47 18.63
C LYS A 220 1.03 -0.43 20.15
N CYS A 221 1.34 -1.52 20.84
CA CYS A 221 1.29 -1.55 22.29
C CYS A 221 2.22 -0.52 22.92
N LEU A 222 3.44 -0.35 22.40
CA LEU A 222 4.39 0.68 22.86
C LEU A 222 3.90 2.10 22.59
N ALA A 223 3.20 2.32 21.48
CA ALA A 223 2.64 3.63 21.15
C ALA A 223 1.46 4.06 22.05
N GLY A 224 0.71 3.11 22.63
CA GLY A 224 -0.58 3.43 23.29
C GLY A 224 -1.81 2.94 22.55
N ASP A 225 -1.62 2.31 21.40
CA ASP A 225 -2.69 1.90 20.48
C ASP A 225 -3.21 0.50 20.84
N VAL A 226 -3.91 0.41 21.97
CA VAL A 226 -4.46 -0.84 22.52
C VAL A 226 -5.98 -0.98 22.29
N LEU A 227 -6.65 0.07 21.83
CA LEU A 227 -8.11 0.07 21.75
C LEU A 227 -8.60 -0.40 20.38
N SER A 228 -9.14 -1.62 20.32
CA SER A 228 -10.18 -1.96 19.36
C SER A 228 -11.51 -1.34 19.83
N GLY A 229 -12.04 -0.37 19.08
CA GLY A 229 -13.49 -0.04 19.17
C GLY A 229 -13.93 1.29 19.77
N SER A 230 -13.15 2.37 19.77
CA SER A 230 -13.70 3.70 20.05
C SER A 230 -13.11 4.75 19.10
N ALA A 231 -13.82 5.01 18.01
CA ALA A 231 -13.74 6.30 17.36
C ALA A 231 -14.42 7.32 18.28
N GLY A 232 -13.63 8.07 19.05
CA GLY A 232 -14.05 9.37 19.57
C GLY A 232 -14.64 9.45 20.97
N THR A 233 -13.91 9.00 21.99
CA THR A 233 -14.08 9.56 23.35
C THR A 233 -12.93 10.50 23.67
N ASN A 234 -13.28 11.70 24.15
CA ASN A 234 -12.33 12.73 24.57
C ASN A 234 -11.44 12.16 25.67
N GLY A 235 -10.14 12.03 25.40
CA GLY A 235 -9.14 11.56 26.35
C GLY A 235 -9.06 12.50 27.56
N THR A 236 -9.83 12.18 28.60
CA THR A 236 -9.65 12.79 29.92
C THR A 236 -8.48 12.09 30.63
N ARG A 237 -7.84 12.76 31.59
CA ARG A 237 -6.78 12.16 32.44
C ARG A 237 -7.19 10.83 33.11
N GLN A 238 -8.48 10.54 33.21
CA GLN A 238 -8.99 9.25 33.71
C GLN A 238 -8.79 8.09 32.72
N GLU A 239 -8.79 8.32 31.40
CA GLU A 239 -8.56 7.25 30.42
C GLU A 239 -7.09 6.81 30.39
N GLU A 240 -6.13 7.72 30.55
CA GLU A 240 -4.70 7.39 30.62
C GLU A 240 -4.38 6.49 31.82
N ALA A 241 -5.04 6.71 32.97
CA ALA A 241 -4.90 5.90 34.16
C ALA A 241 -5.38 4.44 33.98
N VAL A 242 -6.30 4.19 33.04
CA VAL A 242 -6.82 2.85 32.70
C VAL A 242 -6.04 2.20 31.55
N ARG A 243 -5.51 2.99 30.60
CA ARG A 243 -4.76 2.47 29.43
C ARG A 243 -3.42 1.84 29.82
N ALA A 244 -2.65 2.47 30.71
CA ALA A 244 -1.32 1.98 31.07
C ALA A 244 -1.33 0.58 31.76
N PRO A 245 -2.22 0.29 32.72
CA PRO A 245 -2.34 -1.06 33.29
C PRO A 245 -2.70 -2.14 32.26
N ARG A 246 -3.52 -1.81 31.26
CA ARG A 246 -3.90 -2.74 30.19
C ARG A 246 -2.72 -3.02 29.24
N GLN A 247 -1.96 -1.99 28.86
CA GLN A 247 -0.74 -2.15 28.05
C GLN A 247 0.27 -3.05 28.74
N ASP A 248 0.54 -2.80 30.03
CA ASP A 248 1.45 -3.62 30.83
C ASP A 248 1.02 -5.09 30.85
N SER A 249 -0.29 -5.34 31.03
CA SER A 249 -0.87 -6.69 31.02
C SER A 249 -0.68 -7.38 29.67
N ILE A 250 -1.03 -6.71 28.55
CA ILE A 250 -0.88 -7.29 27.21
C ILE A 250 0.60 -7.61 26.91
N LEU A 251 1.51 -6.69 27.23
CA LEU A 251 2.94 -6.90 27.04
C LEU A 251 3.43 -8.11 27.85
N LYS A 252 3.18 -8.13 29.16
CA LYS A 252 3.69 -9.16 30.07
C LYS A 252 3.07 -10.54 29.85
N GLN A 253 1.76 -10.58 29.62
CA GLN A 253 0.99 -11.84 29.64
C GLN A 253 0.82 -12.44 28.24
N GLN A 254 0.88 -11.63 27.18
CA GLN A 254 0.57 -12.09 25.82
C GLN A 254 1.75 -11.92 24.86
N LEU A 255 2.21 -10.67 24.64
CA LEU A 255 3.20 -10.39 23.60
C LEU A 255 4.59 -10.92 23.92
N ILE A 256 5.16 -10.60 25.08
CA ILE A 256 6.51 -11.05 25.46
C ILE A 256 6.60 -12.59 25.45
N PRO A 257 5.67 -13.34 26.06
CA PRO A 257 5.68 -14.81 25.98
C PRO A 257 5.54 -15.34 24.54
N ALA A 258 4.68 -14.75 23.71
CA ALA A 258 4.53 -15.15 22.32
C ALA A 258 5.81 -14.95 21.51
N ILE A 259 6.47 -13.80 21.69
CA ILE A 259 7.74 -13.47 21.03
C ILE A 259 8.86 -14.41 21.49
N ASN A 260 9.01 -14.64 22.80
CA ASN A 260 10.04 -15.53 23.34
C ASN A 260 9.91 -16.97 22.81
N ARG A 261 8.68 -17.49 22.69
CA ARG A 261 8.43 -18.79 22.05
C ARG A 261 8.86 -18.81 20.59
N LEU A 262 8.60 -17.72 19.85
CA LEU A 262 8.94 -17.63 18.43
C LEU A 262 10.46 -17.53 18.21
N LEU A 263 11.17 -16.76 19.05
CA LEU A 263 12.63 -16.60 19.00
C LEU A 263 13.38 -17.93 19.21
N GLY A 264 12.78 -18.88 19.94
CA GLY A 264 13.33 -20.22 20.11
C GLY A 264 13.21 -21.14 18.89
N THR A 265 12.56 -20.69 17.81
CA THR A 265 12.31 -21.54 16.64
C THR A 265 13.43 -21.41 15.59
N PRO A 266 14.09 -22.52 15.18
CA PRO A 266 15.26 -22.45 14.28
C PRO A 266 15.00 -21.92 12.86
N SER A 267 13.77 -22.04 12.36
CA SER A 267 13.39 -21.64 10.99
C SER A 267 12.99 -20.17 10.85
N LEU A 268 13.11 -19.38 11.92
CA LEU A 268 12.81 -17.96 11.90
C LEU A 268 13.85 -17.19 11.08
N ASP A 269 13.39 -16.36 10.15
CA ASP A 269 14.24 -15.48 9.36
C ASP A 269 15.10 -14.58 10.27
N PRO A 270 16.42 -14.45 10.04
CA PRO A 270 17.31 -13.67 10.91
C PRO A 270 16.92 -12.21 11.06
N ILE A 271 16.35 -11.58 10.02
CA ILE A 271 15.90 -10.19 10.08
C ILE A 271 14.69 -10.07 11.00
N CYS A 272 13.74 -11.02 10.89
CA CYS A 272 12.60 -11.09 11.80
C CYS A 272 13.04 -11.31 13.24
N LYS A 273 14.06 -12.15 13.47
CA LYS A 273 14.64 -12.36 14.79
C LYS A 273 15.17 -11.06 15.40
N THR A 274 15.98 -10.31 14.65
CA THR A 274 16.53 -9.02 15.11
C THR A 274 15.43 -8.00 15.43
N TRP A 275 14.35 -7.95 14.64
CA TRP A 275 13.22 -7.06 14.92
C TRP A 275 12.52 -7.39 16.24
N LEU A 276 12.32 -8.67 16.51
CA LEU A 276 11.68 -9.14 17.74
C LEU A 276 12.58 -8.91 18.96
N GLU A 277 13.88 -9.19 18.88
CA GLU A 277 14.84 -8.97 19.96
C GLU A 277 14.89 -7.49 20.36
N SER A 278 15.07 -6.59 19.39
CA SER A 278 15.06 -5.14 19.68
C SER A 278 13.70 -4.67 20.24
N GLY A 279 12.60 -5.25 19.75
CA GLY A 279 11.28 -5.00 20.32
C GLY A 279 11.18 -5.38 21.80
N LEU A 280 11.74 -6.52 22.20
CA LEU A 280 11.74 -6.95 23.61
C LEU A 280 12.56 -6.02 24.50
N GLU A 281 13.68 -5.49 24.01
CA GLU A 281 14.46 -4.48 24.73
C GLU A 281 13.65 -3.20 24.96
N GLN A 282 12.94 -2.72 23.93
CA GLN A 282 12.03 -1.58 24.03
C GLN A 282 10.87 -1.88 25.01
N ALA A 283 10.26 -3.06 24.94
CA ALA A 283 9.22 -3.49 25.88
C ALA A 283 9.72 -3.47 27.33
N THR A 284 10.96 -3.90 27.55
CA THR A 284 11.59 -3.89 28.88
C THR A 284 11.80 -2.47 29.39
N ALA A 285 12.28 -1.56 28.53
CA ALA A 285 12.43 -0.15 28.87
C ALA A 285 11.08 0.52 29.17
N PHE A 286 10.05 0.23 28.39
CA PHE A 286 8.67 0.70 28.61
C PHE A 286 8.13 0.24 29.97
N LEU A 287 8.20 -1.07 30.25
CA LEU A 287 7.72 -1.65 31.52
C LEU A 287 8.52 -1.15 32.73
N SER A 288 9.79 -0.78 32.53
CA SER A 288 10.64 -0.17 33.56
C SER A 288 10.42 1.33 33.73
N ARG A 289 9.49 1.94 32.98
CA ARG A 289 9.23 3.40 32.96
C ARG A 289 10.47 4.23 32.59
N ARG A 290 11.36 3.67 31.77
CA ARG A 290 12.59 4.32 31.25
C ARG A 290 12.45 4.82 29.81
N MET A 291 11.29 4.60 29.19
CA MET A 291 11.05 4.98 27.80
C MET A 291 10.51 6.41 27.70
N ASN A 292 11.18 7.22 26.88
CA ASN A 292 10.73 8.52 26.40
C ASN A 292 10.13 8.35 25.01
N ALA A 293 8.82 8.59 24.88
CA ALA A 293 8.11 8.43 23.62
C ALA A 293 7.93 9.77 22.88
N TYR A 294 8.43 9.84 21.65
CA TYR A 294 8.17 10.91 20.70
C TYR A 294 6.98 10.52 19.82
N ARG A 295 5.86 11.21 20.00
CA ARG A 295 4.57 10.85 19.40
C ARG A 295 4.39 11.63 18.10
N ILE A 296 4.37 10.93 16.98
CA ILE A 296 4.28 11.53 15.64
C ILE A 296 3.00 11.05 14.97
N GLY A 297 2.14 11.99 14.58
CA GLY A 297 1.01 11.73 13.71
C GLY A 297 1.49 11.58 12.26
N VAL A 298 0.96 10.61 11.54
CA VAL A 298 1.26 10.40 10.12
C VAL A 298 -0.05 10.41 9.36
N LEU A 299 -0.23 11.39 8.48
CA LEU A 299 -1.44 11.55 7.68
C LEU A 299 -1.08 11.42 6.20
N VAL A 300 -1.38 10.26 5.62
CA VAL A 300 -1.02 9.94 4.24
C VAL A 300 -2.15 9.16 3.55
N PRO A 301 -2.32 9.29 2.23
CA PRO A 301 -3.34 8.54 1.50
C PRO A 301 -2.90 7.08 1.38
N ILE A 302 -3.67 6.18 1.98
CA ILE A 302 -3.44 4.74 1.95
C ILE A 302 -4.44 4.14 0.98
N ASP A 303 -3.90 3.62 -0.11
CA ASP A 303 -4.63 2.96 -1.18
C ASP A 303 -3.85 1.72 -1.62
N LEU A 304 -4.58 0.64 -1.85
CA LEU A 304 -4.03 -0.65 -2.26
C LEU A 304 -4.63 -0.99 -3.62
N ASN A 305 -3.78 -1.40 -4.57
CA ASN A 305 -4.25 -1.83 -5.88
C ASN A 305 -4.31 -3.34 -6.00
N VAL A 306 -5.17 -3.79 -6.92
CA VAL A 306 -5.11 -5.12 -7.50
C VAL A 306 -3.72 -5.46 -8.01
N PHE A 307 -3.45 -6.76 -8.15
CA PHE A 307 -2.17 -7.21 -8.67
C PHE A 307 -2.07 -6.93 -10.17
N ASP A 308 -0.99 -6.26 -10.58
CA ASP A 308 -0.71 -5.83 -11.96
C ASP A 308 0.52 -6.55 -12.55
N GLY A 309 1.03 -7.58 -11.85
CA GLY A 309 2.27 -8.27 -12.21
C GLY A 309 3.52 -7.69 -11.55
N THR A 310 3.40 -6.57 -10.84
CA THR A 310 4.52 -5.90 -10.15
C THR A 310 4.27 -5.78 -8.65
N ASP A 311 5.32 -5.59 -7.88
CA ASP A 311 5.27 -5.27 -6.45
C ASP A 311 5.24 -3.75 -6.17
N ALA A 312 4.98 -2.93 -7.20
CA ALA A 312 4.90 -1.50 -7.06
C ALA A 312 3.72 -1.07 -6.15
N GLN A 313 4.00 -0.19 -5.20
CA GLN A 313 3.01 0.43 -4.32
C GLN A 313 2.55 1.80 -4.87
N LYS A 314 1.36 2.26 -4.45
CA LYS A 314 0.97 3.67 -4.60
C LYS A 314 1.87 4.58 -3.76
N ILE A 315 2.01 5.83 -4.19
CA ILE A 315 2.94 6.80 -3.58
C ILE A 315 2.75 6.98 -2.07
N GLY A 316 1.51 7.04 -1.59
CA GLY A 316 1.25 7.21 -0.15
C GLY A 316 1.72 6.01 0.68
N SER A 317 1.52 4.79 0.18
CA SER A 317 2.03 3.56 0.80
C SER A 317 3.57 3.48 0.74
N GLN A 318 4.21 3.98 -0.33
CA GLN A 318 5.67 4.08 -0.41
C GLN A 318 6.22 5.07 0.64
N ILE A 319 5.61 6.24 0.77
CA ILE A 319 5.99 7.25 1.77
C ILE A 319 5.80 6.69 3.18
N LEU A 320 4.67 6.03 3.46
CA LEU A 320 4.42 5.37 4.74
C LEU A 320 5.50 4.34 5.07
N SER A 321 5.82 3.45 4.12
CA SER A 321 6.88 2.46 4.28
C SER A 321 8.22 3.10 4.64
N GLY A 322 8.57 4.21 4.00
CA GLY A 322 9.79 4.97 4.30
C GLY A 322 9.80 5.59 5.70
N ILE A 323 8.68 6.19 6.12
CA ILE A 323 8.51 6.76 7.48
C ILE A 323 8.67 5.66 8.54
N VAL A 324 7.96 4.53 8.36
CA VAL A 324 7.97 3.39 9.29
C VAL A 324 9.36 2.78 9.36
N TYR A 325 10.01 2.56 8.21
CA TYR A 325 11.37 2.06 8.16
C TYR A 325 12.32 2.96 8.96
N ARG A 326 12.25 4.29 8.77
CA ARG A 326 13.11 5.22 9.50
C ARG A 326 12.82 5.27 11.00
N ALA A 327 11.55 5.23 11.39
CA ALA A 327 11.18 5.17 12.80
C ALA A 327 11.73 3.89 13.45
N TYR A 328 11.58 2.74 12.79
CA TYR A 328 12.07 1.46 13.33
C TYR A 328 13.59 1.39 13.38
N GLU A 329 14.29 1.96 12.41
CA GLU A 329 15.75 2.11 12.45
C GLU A 329 16.20 3.01 13.62
N SER A 330 15.44 4.07 13.91
CA SER A 330 15.72 4.94 15.07
C SER A 330 15.48 4.20 16.39
N ASN A 331 14.34 3.52 16.52
CA ASN A 331 13.96 2.77 17.72
C ASN A 331 14.90 1.60 18.00
N ARG A 332 15.56 1.05 16.98
CA ARG A 332 16.59 0.01 17.13
C ARG A 332 17.90 0.55 17.70
N LYS A 333 18.17 1.85 17.63
CA LYS A 333 19.40 2.47 18.15
C LYS A 333 19.29 2.86 19.62
N SER A 334 18.08 3.00 20.16
CA SER A 334 17.83 3.37 21.55
C SER A 334 16.62 2.62 22.08
N ALA A 335 16.81 1.86 23.16
CA ALA A 335 15.69 1.21 23.85
C ALA A 335 14.84 2.21 24.65
N THR A 336 15.39 3.39 24.99
CA THR A 336 14.74 4.40 25.81
C THR A 336 14.12 5.51 24.98
N ASP A 337 14.73 5.92 23.88
CA ASP A 337 14.18 6.97 23.01
C ASP A 337 13.40 6.33 21.87
N HIS A 338 12.07 6.41 21.96
CA HIS A 338 11.17 5.66 21.09
C HIS A 338 10.30 6.61 20.27
N VAL A 339 10.26 6.43 18.96
CA VAL A 339 9.36 7.10 18.04
C VAL A 339 8.08 6.27 17.88
N SER A 340 6.97 6.80 18.38
CA SER A 340 5.64 6.23 18.24
C SER A 340 4.91 6.88 17.07
N LEU A 341 4.44 6.06 16.13
CA LEU A 341 3.72 6.53 14.95
C LEU A 341 2.20 6.32 15.11
N PHE A 342 1.43 7.37 14.87
CA PHE A 342 -0.04 7.36 14.84
C PHE A 342 -0.51 7.60 13.41
N VAL A 343 -0.70 6.51 12.68
CA VAL A 343 -0.99 6.57 11.24
C VAL A 343 -2.49 6.71 11.00
N ARG A 344 -2.85 7.61 10.09
CA ARG A 344 -4.22 7.84 9.61
C ARG A 344 -4.24 7.93 8.09
N ASN A 345 -5.20 7.24 7.48
CA ASN A 345 -5.45 7.27 6.04
C ASN A 345 -6.10 8.62 5.66
N SER A 346 -5.56 9.35 4.69
CA SER A 346 -6.17 10.58 4.14
C SER A 346 -6.84 10.40 2.77
N HIS A 347 -6.87 9.19 2.23
CA HIS A 347 -7.46 8.89 0.92
C HIS A 347 -8.96 9.18 0.92
N GLY A 348 -9.43 9.92 -0.08
CA GLY A 348 -10.84 10.25 -0.26
C GLY A 348 -11.45 11.17 0.80
N MET A 349 -10.66 11.71 1.73
CA MET A 349 -11.17 12.62 2.76
C MET A 349 -11.45 14.02 2.19
N ASP A 350 -12.60 14.58 2.55
CA ASP A 350 -12.89 16.00 2.38
C ASP A 350 -12.21 16.86 3.47
N GLY A 351 -12.35 18.18 3.35
CA GLY A 351 -11.75 19.11 4.30
C GLY A 351 -12.22 18.95 5.75
N THR A 352 -13.49 18.60 5.97
CA THR A 352 -14.05 18.42 7.32
C THR A 352 -13.46 17.17 7.98
N HIS A 353 -13.38 16.07 7.22
CA HIS A 353 -12.78 14.82 7.68
C HIS A 353 -11.28 14.97 7.95
N LEU A 354 -10.56 15.74 7.12
CA LEU A 354 -9.14 16.05 7.35
C LEU A 354 -8.92 16.82 8.66
N VAL A 355 -9.69 17.89 8.90
CA VAL A 355 -9.58 18.67 10.16
C VAL A 355 -9.92 17.81 11.36
N LYS A 356 -10.99 17.02 11.30
CA LYS A 356 -11.36 16.09 12.38
C LYS A 356 -10.25 15.09 12.67
N THR A 357 -9.63 14.54 11.63
CA THR A 357 -8.55 13.56 11.75
C THR A 357 -7.28 14.17 12.34
N ALA A 358 -6.89 15.36 11.88
CA ALA A 358 -5.78 16.12 12.44
C ALA A 358 -6.01 16.46 13.92
N ASN A 359 -7.21 16.95 14.27
CA ASN A 359 -7.56 17.23 15.66
C ASN A 359 -7.57 15.97 16.52
N ALA A 360 -8.00 14.81 16.00
CA ALA A 360 -7.91 13.55 16.75
C ALA A 360 -6.46 13.17 17.04
N LEU A 361 -5.55 13.32 16.07
CA LEU A 361 -4.12 13.10 16.30
C LEU A 361 -3.56 14.06 17.37
N ILE A 362 -3.94 15.34 17.33
CA ILE A 362 -3.45 16.36 18.26
C ILE A 362 -4.05 16.18 19.66
N ASP A 363 -5.38 16.14 19.75
CA ASP A 363 -6.11 16.25 21.01
C ASP A 363 -6.28 14.89 21.71
N GLN A 364 -6.37 13.78 20.97
CA GLN A 364 -6.60 12.43 21.55
C GLN A 364 -5.32 11.62 21.63
N GLU A 365 -4.47 11.70 20.60
CA GLU A 365 -3.21 10.96 20.56
C GLU A 365 -2.03 11.79 21.08
N SER A 366 -2.22 13.07 21.41
CA SER A 366 -1.20 13.96 21.97
C SER A 366 0.09 13.98 21.13
N VAL A 367 -0.04 14.00 19.80
CA VAL A 367 1.12 14.03 18.91
C VAL A 367 1.83 15.38 18.99
N GLN A 368 3.16 15.34 18.95
CA GLN A 368 4.03 16.53 19.01
C GLN A 368 4.23 17.14 17.61
N LEU A 369 4.04 16.32 16.57
CA LEU A 369 4.31 16.63 15.17
C LEU A 369 3.35 15.83 14.29
N ILE A 370 2.90 16.42 13.19
CA ILE A 370 2.23 15.70 12.10
C ILE A 370 3.15 15.66 10.87
N LEU A 371 3.37 14.45 10.34
CA LEU A 371 4.01 14.20 9.04
C LEU A 371 2.92 13.97 7.97
N GLY A 372 2.99 14.75 6.90
CA GLY A 372 1.95 14.84 5.87
C GLY A 372 0.95 15.97 6.15
N PRO A 373 -0.13 16.10 5.34
CA PRO A 373 -0.46 15.36 4.13
C PRO A 373 0.57 15.45 3.00
N ILE A 374 0.48 14.56 2.01
CA ILE A 374 1.40 14.50 0.85
C ILE A 374 0.90 15.31 -0.35
N PHE A 375 -0.38 15.65 -0.39
CA PHE A 375 -1.02 16.46 -1.43
C PHE A 375 -1.28 17.88 -0.92
N SER A 376 -1.10 18.89 -1.78
CA SER A 376 -1.13 20.31 -1.42
C SER A 376 -2.48 20.78 -0.90
N ASP A 377 -3.56 20.39 -1.56
CA ASP A 377 -4.94 20.70 -1.17
C ASP A 377 -5.25 20.24 0.26
N GLN A 378 -4.85 19.01 0.59
CA GLN A 378 -4.99 18.47 1.94
C GLN A 378 -4.04 19.17 2.93
N ALA A 379 -2.80 19.41 2.51
CA ALA A 379 -1.76 20.00 3.37
C ALA A 379 -2.07 21.44 3.79
N ILE A 380 -2.70 22.26 2.93
CA ILE A 380 -3.17 23.61 3.29
C ILE A 380 -4.23 23.56 4.41
N ILE A 381 -5.12 22.58 4.37
CA ILE A 381 -6.19 22.43 5.36
C ILE A 381 -5.58 22.01 6.71
N VAL A 382 -4.70 21.01 6.67
CA VAL A 382 -4.08 20.46 7.88
C VAL A 382 -3.06 21.43 8.48
N SER A 383 -2.34 22.22 7.67
CA SER A 383 -1.38 23.23 8.17
C SER A 383 -2.08 24.23 9.08
N ARG A 384 -3.27 24.70 8.69
CA ARG A 384 -4.10 25.62 9.47
C ARG A 384 -4.62 24.99 10.75
N ALA A 385 -5.07 23.73 10.69
CA ALA A 385 -5.52 23.01 11.89
C ALA A 385 -4.38 22.83 12.91
N CYS A 386 -3.18 22.44 12.44
CA CYS A 386 -1.97 22.33 13.25
C CYS A 386 -1.57 23.69 13.85
N ALA A 387 -1.57 24.75 13.03
CA ALA A 387 -1.23 26.11 13.46
C ALA A 387 -2.15 26.63 14.56
N ALA A 388 -3.46 26.41 14.44
CA ALA A 388 -4.44 26.80 15.45
C ALA A 388 -4.21 26.12 16.81
N LYS A 389 -3.49 24.99 16.84
CA LYS A 389 -3.15 24.22 18.03
C LYS A 389 -1.68 24.32 18.44
N GLY A 390 -0.87 25.08 17.70
CA GLY A 390 0.58 25.19 17.93
C GLY A 390 1.36 23.89 17.67
N VAL A 391 0.79 22.93 16.93
CA VAL A 391 1.46 21.67 16.57
C VAL A 391 2.24 21.86 15.29
N THR A 392 3.44 21.29 15.23
CA THR A 392 4.26 21.36 14.01
C THR A 392 3.70 20.42 12.94
N MET A 393 3.72 20.85 11.68
CA MET A 393 3.42 20.01 10.53
C MET A 393 4.60 20.02 9.56
N ILE A 394 4.98 18.85 9.06
CA ILE A 394 5.97 18.71 7.98
C ILE A 394 5.34 17.92 6.85
N THR A 395 5.17 18.54 5.68
CA THR A 395 4.72 17.84 4.48
C THR A 395 5.90 17.34 3.63
N PRO A 396 5.93 16.05 3.26
CA PRO A 396 7.08 15.47 2.56
C PRO A 396 7.12 15.82 1.07
N THR A 397 5.98 16.01 0.42
CA THR A 397 5.90 16.14 -1.05
C THR A 397 5.06 17.31 -1.55
N ALA A 398 4.22 17.92 -0.71
CA ALA A 398 3.37 19.02 -1.17
C ALA A 398 4.18 20.31 -1.40
N THR A 399 3.89 21.00 -2.50
CA THR A 399 4.71 22.10 -3.04
C THR A 399 4.03 23.46 -3.03
N ASP A 400 2.76 23.54 -2.62
CA ASP A 400 2.01 24.79 -2.62
C ASP A 400 2.53 25.74 -1.54
N GLU A 401 2.76 27.00 -1.89
CA GLU A 401 3.31 28.01 -0.98
C GLU A 401 2.38 28.39 0.17
N HIS A 402 1.05 28.25 -0.02
CA HIS A 402 0.06 28.54 1.01
C HIS A 402 0.12 27.58 2.21
N ILE A 403 0.89 26.50 2.10
CA ILE A 403 1.15 25.58 3.21
C ILE A 403 1.95 26.27 4.32
N THR A 404 2.91 27.12 3.95
CA THR A 404 3.85 27.77 4.88
C THR A 404 3.66 29.28 4.97
N LEU A 405 2.95 29.89 4.02
CA LEU A 405 2.70 31.33 3.97
C LEU A 405 1.99 31.82 5.24
N GLY A 406 2.71 32.56 6.09
CA GLY A 406 2.20 33.08 7.36
C GLY A 406 2.00 32.03 8.46
N ILE A 407 2.51 30.81 8.28
CA ILE A 407 2.33 29.70 9.23
C ILE A 407 3.70 29.19 9.70
N ASN A 408 4.14 29.66 10.88
CA ASN A 408 5.47 29.34 11.43
C ASN A 408 5.61 27.90 11.97
N THR A 409 4.50 27.16 12.07
CA THR A 409 4.50 25.76 12.52
C THR A 409 4.45 24.77 11.36
N SER A 410 4.42 25.23 10.11
CA SER A 410 4.32 24.36 8.94
C SER A 410 5.56 24.45 8.08
N PHE A 411 6.07 23.29 7.67
CA PHE A 411 7.30 23.16 6.91
C PHE A 411 7.11 22.23 5.71
N GLN A 412 7.79 22.54 4.62
CA GLN A 412 7.83 21.72 3.41
C GLN A 412 9.23 21.15 3.24
N ILE A 413 9.33 19.83 3.07
CA ILE A 413 10.60 19.20 2.66
C ILE A 413 10.81 19.44 1.17
N ASN A 414 9.72 19.39 0.39
CA ASN A 414 9.77 19.56 -1.05
C ASN A 414 9.69 21.05 -1.40
N PRO A 415 10.69 21.64 -2.10
CA PRO A 415 10.66 23.05 -2.43
C PRO A 415 9.50 23.38 -3.37
N THR A 416 8.94 24.58 -3.19
CA THR A 416 7.87 25.13 -4.05
C THR A 416 8.35 25.25 -5.50
N HIS A 417 7.43 25.28 -6.46
CA HIS A 417 7.78 25.39 -7.87
C HIS A 417 8.55 26.69 -8.17
N ASN A 418 8.16 27.78 -7.51
CA ASN A 418 8.85 29.05 -7.60
C ASN A 418 10.30 28.97 -7.04
N MET A 419 10.51 28.34 -5.87
CA MET A 419 11.86 28.13 -5.33
C MET A 419 12.75 27.29 -6.26
N ARG A 420 12.18 26.28 -6.94
CA ARG A 420 12.92 25.49 -7.94
C ARG A 420 13.36 26.36 -9.12
N GLY A 421 12.46 27.23 -9.62
CA GLY A 421 12.79 28.20 -10.66
C GLY A 421 13.97 29.08 -10.28
N ARG A 422 13.93 29.69 -9.09
CA ARG A 422 15.05 30.49 -8.54
C ARG A 422 16.34 29.70 -8.41
N ALA A 423 16.26 28.44 -7.99
CA ALA A 423 17.44 27.57 -7.87
C ALA A 423 18.08 27.29 -9.25
N ILE A 424 17.27 27.05 -10.29
CA ILE A 424 17.77 26.88 -11.66
C ILE A 424 18.42 28.18 -12.15
N ALA A 425 17.77 29.33 -11.97
CA ALA A 425 18.33 30.62 -12.35
C ALA A 425 19.67 30.89 -11.64
N LYS A 426 19.74 30.68 -10.32
CA LYS A 426 20.99 30.81 -9.55
C LYS A 426 22.11 29.90 -10.05
N TYR A 427 21.78 28.67 -10.43
CA TYR A 427 22.76 27.74 -11.00
C TYR A 427 23.28 28.25 -12.35
N LEU A 428 22.40 28.68 -13.25
CA LEU A 428 22.81 29.16 -14.58
C LEU A 428 23.61 30.47 -14.53
N MET A 429 23.33 31.33 -13.55
CA MET A 429 24.11 32.56 -13.33
C MET A 429 25.57 32.31 -12.92
N GLN A 430 25.94 31.07 -12.59
CA GLN A 430 27.33 30.69 -12.36
C GLN A 430 28.16 30.62 -13.66
N PHE A 431 27.52 30.70 -14.83
CA PHE A 431 28.17 30.64 -16.15
C PHE A 431 28.18 32.03 -16.81
N PRO A 432 29.29 32.79 -16.75
CA PRO A 432 29.34 34.20 -17.19
C PRO A 432 29.07 34.43 -18.68
N THR A 433 29.17 33.36 -19.49
CA THR A 433 28.94 33.39 -20.94
C THR A 433 27.45 33.30 -21.30
N MET A 434 26.58 32.84 -20.38
CA MET A 434 25.14 32.73 -20.61
C MET A 434 24.45 34.02 -20.15
N LYS A 435 23.98 34.83 -21.11
CA LYS A 435 23.34 36.13 -20.83
C LYS A 435 21.86 36.18 -21.15
N THR A 436 21.35 35.19 -21.87
CA THR A 436 19.97 35.18 -22.37
C THR A 436 19.41 33.78 -22.26
N PHE A 437 18.24 33.67 -21.66
CA PHE A 437 17.55 32.40 -21.43
C PHE A 437 16.15 32.47 -22.03
N GLY A 438 15.76 31.44 -22.77
CA GLY A 438 14.38 31.21 -23.18
C GLY A 438 13.71 30.26 -22.20
N ILE A 439 12.49 30.57 -21.77
CA ILE A 439 11.71 29.73 -20.85
C ILE A 439 10.43 29.30 -21.58
N PHE A 440 10.19 27.99 -21.63
CA PHE A 440 8.97 27.41 -22.16
C PHE A 440 8.21 26.76 -21.00
N ALA A 441 6.95 27.14 -20.82
CA ALA A 441 6.10 26.61 -19.76
C ALA A 441 4.71 26.27 -20.32
N GLU A 442 4.18 25.13 -19.91
CA GLU A 442 2.81 24.75 -20.23
C GLU A 442 1.84 25.61 -19.42
N GLN A 443 0.92 26.28 -20.11
CA GLN A 443 -0.07 27.15 -19.49
C GLN A 443 -0.96 26.38 -18.51
N LYS A 444 -1.37 27.04 -17.42
CA LYS A 444 -2.23 26.46 -16.37
C LYS A 444 -1.63 25.24 -15.64
N THR A 445 -0.32 25.10 -15.66
CA THR A 445 0.41 24.08 -14.88
C THR A 445 1.40 24.74 -13.92
N TYR A 446 2.01 23.92 -13.06
CA TYR A 446 3.12 24.34 -12.19
C TYR A 446 4.33 24.91 -12.97
N GLY A 447 4.42 24.66 -14.29
CA GLY A 447 5.46 25.21 -15.14
C GLY A 447 5.46 26.74 -15.15
N VAL A 448 4.29 27.36 -15.03
CA VAL A 448 4.16 28.83 -14.95
C VAL A 448 4.81 29.36 -13.68
N GLU A 449 4.49 28.79 -12.51
CA GLU A 449 5.08 29.19 -11.23
C GLU A 449 6.61 29.03 -11.21
N MET A 450 7.11 27.97 -11.82
CA MET A 450 8.55 27.73 -11.94
C MET A 450 9.22 28.75 -12.88
N ALA A 451 8.57 29.12 -13.99
CA ALA A 451 9.05 30.16 -14.90
C ALA A 451 9.07 31.54 -14.24
N GLU A 452 8.04 31.88 -13.45
CA GLU A 452 8.00 33.10 -12.65
C GLU A 452 9.13 33.12 -11.62
N GLY A 453 9.35 32.01 -10.90
CA GLY A 453 10.46 31.87 -9.98
C GLY A 453 11.82 31.99 -10.64
N PHE A 454 11.99 31.49 -11.88
CA PHE A 454 13.24 31.68 -12.62
C PHE A 454 13.50 33.15 -12.98
N ARG A 455 12.45 33.93 -13.26
CA ARG A 455 12.57 35.34 -13.67
C ARG A 455 12.99 36.26 -12.52
N GLN A 456 12.63 35.91 -11.28
CA GLN A 456 12.98 36.62 -10.06
C GLN A 456 14.43 36.36 -9.64
#